data_AF-A0A2T6FDY2-F1
#
_entry.id   AF-A0A2T6FDY2-F1
#
_cell.length_a   1.000
_cell.length_b   1.000
_cell.length_c   1.000
_cell.angle_alpha   90.00
_cell.angle_beta   90.00
_cell.angle_gamma   90.00
#
_symmetry.space_group_name_H-M   'P 1'
#
loop_
_entity.id
_entity.type
_entity.pdbx_description
1 polymer ?
#
loop_
_entity_poly.entity_id
_entity_poly.type
_entity_poly.pdbx_seq_one_letter_code
_entity_poly.pdbx_strand_id
1 'polypeptide(L)'
;MNTKIIGVLAAILFLNTACSKEENIPPSYTNTSTANTSTANTSIAASVAVNSTASSTEVIESTLAEPGDATSPAASEFLNTYWKLTRLNDTEITVSEKEREPYVVFNSEKRVAGSDGCNRLMGAYAQEGDKLTFSQIASTMMACAEGGEQAEAFKKALEKVASFTIHADQLELRDNTGLVIARFKAVALTN
;
A
#
# COMPACT_ATOMS: atom_id res chain seq x y z
N MET A 1 -43.13 -46.84 29.52
CA MET A 1 -44.49 -46.52 29.04
C MET A 1 -45.14 -45.62 30.07
N ASN A 2 -45.44 -44.36 29.71
CA ASN A 2 -46.26 -43.33 30.41
C ASN A 2 -45.95 -41.97 29.72
N THR A 3 -46.63 -41.60 28.63
CA THR A 3 -47.89 -40.81 28.53
C THR A 3 -47.69 -39.29 28.77
N LYS A 4 -47.70 -38.53 27.65
CA LYS A 4 -48.30 -37.21 27.30
C LYS A 4 -48.47 -36.16 28.45
N ILE A 5 -48.32 -34.84 28.25
CA ILE A 5 -49.25 -33.93 27.54
C ILE A 5 -48.61 -32.51 27.48
N ILE A 6 -48.68 -31.94 26.27
CA ILE A 6 -48.79 -30.55 25.80
C ILE A 6 -48.98 -29.43 26.86
N GLY A 7 -48.21 -28.35 26.73
CA GLY A 7 -48.45 -27.08 27.43
C GLY A 7 -47.86 -25.89 26.67
N VAL A 8 -48.62 -25.36 25.72
CA VAL A 8 -48.40 -24.09 25.01
C VAL A 8 -48.77 -22.95 25.96
N LEU A 9 -47.84 -22.02 26.24
CA LEU A 9 -48.19 -20.69 26.73
C LEU A 9 -47.08 -19.69 26.35
N ALA A 10 -47.16 -19.18 25.13
CA ALA A 10 -46.40 -18.02 24.69
C ALA A 10 -47.20 -16.77 25.08
N ALA A 11 -46.74 -16.07 26.12
CA ALA A 11 -47.27 -14.77 26.54
C ALA A 11 -46.47 -13.64 25.86
N ILE A 12 -47.11 -13.09 24.83
CA ILE A 12 -47.23 -11.68 24.42
C ILE A 12 -46.53 -10.66 25.35
N LEU A 13 -45.81 -9.68 24.78
CA LEU A 13 -46.07 -8.22 24.88
C LEU A 13 -44.86 -7.37 24.43
N PHE A 14 -45.12 -6.59 23.37
CA PHE A 14 -44.59 -5.27 22.97
C PHE A 14 -43.11 -4.91 23.15
N LEU A 15 -42.48 -4.53 22.03
CA LEU A 15 -42.09 -3.12 21.82
C LEU A 15 -41.90 -2.85 20.31
N ASN A 16 -42.84 -2.07 19.77
CA ASN A 16 -42.62 -1.28 18.56
C ASN A 16 -41.58 -0.20 18.89
N THR A 17 -40.52 -0.08 18.10
CA THR A 17 -39.83 1.21 17.89
C THR A 17 -39.23 1.19 16.50
N ALA A 18 -39.93 1.83 15.57
CA ALA A 18 -39.33 2.35 14.36
C ALA A 18 -38.72 3.73 14.70
N CYS A 19 -37.48 3.98 14.30
CA CYS A 19 -37.06 5.34 13.95
C CYS A 19 -35.82 5.32 13.04
N SER A 20 -36.07 5.71 11.80
CA SER A 20 -35.34 6.67 10.96
C SER A 20 -33.81 6.55 10.74
N LYS A 21 -33.50 6.66 9.45
CA LYS A 21 -32.22 7.04 8.81
C LYS A 21 -31.40 8.03 9.64
N GLU A 22 -30.10 7.76 9.73
CA GLU A 22 -29.10 8.80 9.94
C GLU A 22 -28.15 8.81 8.74
N GLU A 23 -28.15 9.96 8.05
CA GLU A 23 -27.42 10.27 6.84
C GLU A 23 -25.97 10.58 7.24
N ASN A 24 -25.03 9.69 6.87
CA ASN A 24 -23.61 9.86 7.18
C ASN A 24 -22.99 10.91 6.25
N ILE A 25 -22.96 12.16 6.72
CA ILE A 25 -22.27 13.29 6.10
C ILE A 25 -20.76 13.16 6.39
N PRO A 26 -19.86 13.21 5.39
CA PRO A 26 -18.42 13.20 5.63
C PRO A 26 -17.95 14.52 6.24
N PRO A 27 -16.95 14.54 7.14
CA PRO A 27 -16.32 15.78 7.56
C PRO A 27 -15.54 16.40 6.38
N SER A 28 -15.98 17.58 5.97
CA SER A 28 -15.25 18.49 5.09
C SER A 28 -13.99 18.97 5.80
N TYR A 29 -12.81 18.65 5.26
CA TYR A 29 -11.57 19.27 5.69
C TYR A 29 -11.37 20.58 4.91
N THR A 30 -11.59 21.71 5.57
CA THR A 30 -11.29 23.04 5.02
C THR A 30 -9.81 23.36 5.25
N ASN A 31 -9.09 23.56 4.15
CA ASN A 31 -7.75 24.15 4.16
C ASN A 31 -7.82 25.59 4.68
N THR A 32 -7.13 25.89 5.78
CA THR A 32 -6.87 27.27 6.20
C THR A 32 -5.38 27.54 6.11
N SER A 33 -4.99 28.18 5.00
CA SER A 33 -3.73 28.90 4.88
C SER A 33 -3.85 30.18 5.71
N THR A 34 -2.96 30.39 6.67
CA THR A 34 -2.67 31.72 7.19
C THR A 34 -1.18 31.82 7.47
N ALA A 35 -0.53 32.59 6.62
CA ALA A 35 0.81 33.11 6.82
C ALA A 35 0.82 34.17 7.94
N ASN A 36 1.91 34.29 8.69
CA ASN A 36 2.76 35.51 8.75
C ASN A 36 3.60 35.64 10.04
N THR A 37 4.92 35.74 9.79
CA THR A 37 5.94 36.67 10.34
C THR A 37 6.29 36.82 11.82
N SER A 38 7.61 36.66 12.04
CA SER A 38 8.57 37.57 12.70
C SER A 38 8.52 37.75 14.23
N THR A 39 9.65 37.44 14.89
CA THR A 39 10.63 38.42 15.41
C THR A 39 11.45 37.78 16.54
N ALA A 40 12.78 37.77 16.45
CA ALA A 40 13.69 38.32 17.47
C ALA A 40 15.16 37.99 17.17
N ASN A 41 15.92 39.07 17.09
CA ASN A 41 17.36 39.22 16.90
C ASN A 41 18.20 38.56 18.00
N THR A 42 19.46 38.25 17.71
CA THR A 42 20.62 38.73 18.50
C THR A 42 21.88 38.74 17.62
N SER A 43 22.53 39.90 17.57
CA SER A 43 23.76 40.23 16.86
C SER A 43 25.00 39.67 17.55
N ILE A 44 26.11 39.50 16.81
CA ILE A 44 27.46 40.00 17.15
C ILE A 44 28.28 40.12 15.85
N ALA A 45 28.91 41.30 15.73
CA ALA A 45 30.02 41.80 14.91
C ALA A 45 31.05 40.77 14.38
N ALA A 46 31.92 41.02 13.40
CA ALA A 46 32.20 42.07 12.41
C ALA A 46 33.41 41.55 11.60
N SER A 47 33.56 41.90 10.33
CA SER A 47 34.82 42.46 9.79
C SER A 47 34.74 42.70 8.28
N VAL A 48 35.48 43.74 7.91
CA VAL A 48 35.59 44.45 6.64
C VAL A 48 36.23 43.60 5.54
N ALA A 49 35.70 43.68 4.31
CA ALA A 49 36.51 43.81 3.10
C ALA A 49 35.64 44.31 1.93
N VAL A 50 35.87 45.54 1.52
CA VAL A 50 35.47 46.08 0.23
C VAL A 50 36.38 45.50 -0.85
N ASN A 51 35.82 45.12 -2.01
CA ASN A 51 36.48 45.36 -3.30
C ASN A 51 35.45 45.29 -4.43
N SER A 52 35.41 46.39 -5.17
CA SER A 52 34.67 46.59 -6.41
C SER A 52 35.49 46.00 -7.57
N THR A 53 34.88 45.24 -8.46
CA THR A 53 35.22 45.22 -9.91
C THR A 53 34.14 44.48 -10.69
N ALA A 54 33.77 45.08 -11.82
CA ALA A 54 32.70 44.71 -12.71
C ALA A 54 33.01 43.50 -13.62
N SER A 55 31.93 43.04 -14.26
CA SER A 55 31.90 42.48 -15.61
C SER A 55 32.58 41.14 -15.82
N SER A 56 31.79 40.09 -16.03
CA SER A 56 31.66 39.47 -17.36
C SER A 56 30.50 38.49 -17.36
N THR A 57 29.65 38.66 -18.37
CA THR A 57 28.64 37.72 -18.85
C THR A 57 29.19 36.31 -19.00
N GLU A 58 28.60 35.35 -18.30
CA GLU A 58 28.58 33.96 -18.74
C GLU A 58 27.13 33.61 -19.09
N VAL A 59 26.86 33.66 -20.39
CA VAL A 59 25.80 32.90 -21.03
C VAL A 59 26.14 31.43 -20.83
N ILE A 60 25.63 30.80 -19.77
CA ILE A 60 25.62 29.34 -19.68
C ILE A 60 24.35 28.89 -20.38
N GLU A 61 24.59 28.50 -21.61
CA GLU A 61 23.69 27.94 -22.59
C GLU A 61 22.75 26.91 -21.98
N SER A 62 21.46 27.16 -22.20
CA SER A 62 20.34 26.28 -21.95
C SER A 62 20.55 24.94 -22.66
N THR A 63 21.24 24.02 -21.99
CA THR A 63 21.16 22.61 -22.33
C THR A 63 19.88 22.09 -21.70
N LEU A 64 18.83 21.99 -22.51
CA LEU A 64 17.72 21.09 -22.26
C LEU A 64 18.33 19.69 -22.16
N ALA A 65 18.68 19.28 -20.94
CA ALA A 65 18.84 17.88 -20.65
C ALA A 65 17.48 17.25 -20.95
N GLU A 66 17.42 16.53 -22.06
CA GLU A 66 16.35 15.56 -22.27
C GLU A 66 16.26 14.74 -20.98
N PRO A 67 15.06 14.50 -20.41
CA PRO A 67 14.88 13.51 -19.37
C PRO A 67 15.11 12.13 -20.02
N GLY A 68 16.38 11.83 -20.27
CA GLY A 68 16.86 10.55 -20.73
C GLY A 68 16.65 9.57 -19.60
N ASP A 69 15.55 8.84 -19.74
CA ASP A 69 15.28 7.50 -19.22
C ASP A 69 16.35 7.00 -18.25
N ALA A 70 16.30 7.50 -17.01
CA ALA A 70 16.91 6.81 -15.89
C ALA A 70 16.00 5.61 -15.61
N THR A 71 16.15 4.54 -16.40
CA THR A 71 15.74 3.21 -15.96
C THR A 71 16.56 2.91 -14.71
N SER A 72 16.01 3.32 -13.57
CA SER A 72 16.56 3.11 -12.24
C SER A 72 16.74 1.61 -12.04
N PRO A 73 17.87 1.12 -11.50
CA PRO A 73 18.06 -0.30 -11.20
C PRO A 73 16.91 -0.88 -10.35
N ALA A 74 16.23 -0.05 -9.55
CA ALA A 74 15.02 -0.43 -8.82
C ALA A 74 13.85 -0.89 -9.72
N ALA A 75 13.73 -0.35 -10.94
CA ALA A 75 12.70 -0.78 -11.90
C ALA A 75 13.02 -2.14 -12.53
N SER A 76 14.31 -2.44 -12.74
CA SER A 76 14.78 -3.76 -13.20
C SER A 76 14.64 -4.83 -12.12
N GLU A 77 14.83 -4.49 -10.85
CA GLU A 77 14.70 -5.43 -9.73
C GLU A 77 13.23 -5.74 -9.38
N PHE A 78 12.31 -4.83 -9.69
CA PHE A 78 10.88 -5.00 -9.45
C PHE A 78 10.23 -6.06 -10.34
N LEU A 79 10.58 -6.07 -11.63
CA LEU A 79 9.97 -6.95 -12.65
C LEU A 79 10.59 -8.34 -12.66
N ASN A 80 9.78 -9.35 -12.98
CA ASN A 80 10.15 -10.76 -13.11
C ASN A 80 10.84 -11.35 -11.87
N THR A 81 10.70 -10.69 -10.72
CA THR A 81 11.19 -11.14 -9.43
C THR A 81 10.09 -11.89 -8.68
N TYR A 82 10.46 -13.00 -8.05
CA TYR A 82 9.58 -13.72 -7.14
C TYR A 82 9.57 -13.03 -5.78
N TRP A 83 8.51 -12.26 -5.51
CA TRP A 83 8.35 -11.56 -4.24
C TRP A 83 7.55 -12.43 -3.28
N LYS A 84 8.25 -13.11 -2.36
CA LYS A 84 7.63 -13.91 -1.31
C LYS A 84 7.10 -13.02 -0.20
N LEU A 85 5.82 -13.14 0.15
CA LEU A 85 5.22 -12.39 1.25
C LEU A 85 5.78 -12.89 2.59
N THR A 86 6.28 -11.98 3.41
CA THR A 86 6.84 -12.28 4.74
C THR A 86 6.01 -11.67 5.86
N ARG A 87 5.28 -10.59 5.58
CA ARG A 87 4.42 -9.92 6.57
C ARG A 87 3.21 -9.25 5.93
N LEU A 88 2.06 -9.33 6.60
CA LEU A 88 0.88 -8.52 6.33
C LEU A 88 0.57 -7.65 7.54
N ASN A 89 0.56 -6.33 7.34
CA ASN A 89 0.53 -5.34 8.42
C ASN A 89 1.62 -5.67 9.46
N ASP A 90 1.24 -6.02 10.68
CA ASP A 90 2.14 -6.43 11.77
C ASP A 90 2.21 -7.95 12.00
N THR A 91 1.51 -8.75 11.18
CA THR A 91 1.44 -10.20 11.30
C THR A 91 2.42 -10.89 10.38
N GLU A 92 3.31 -11.71 10.95
CA GLU A 92 4.24 -12.55 10.18
C GLU A 92 3.49 -13.68 9.47
N ILE A 93 3.86 -13.94 8.22
CA ILE A 93 3.24 -15.00 7.42
C ILE A 93 3.75 -16.36 7.90
N THR A 94 2.81 -17.21 8.29
CA THR A 94 3.10 -18.60 8.62
C THR A 94 2.61 -19.47 7.47
N VAL A 95 3.45 -20.37 6.97
CA VAL A 95 3.11 -21.29 5.88
C VAL A 95 3.02 -22.68 6.47
N SER A 96 1.82 -23.26 6.49
CA SER A 96 1.62 -24.66 6.90
C SER A 96 2.25 -25.61 5.88
N GLU A 97 2.66 -26.82 6.30
CA GLU A 97 3.32 -27.79 5.42
C GLU A 97 2.51 -28.19 4.17
N LYS A 98 1.19 -27.99 4.22
CA LYS A 98 0.25 -28.32 3.14
C LYS A 98 -0.10 -27.11 2.26
N GLU A 99 0.38 -25.93 2.60
CA GLU A 99 0.08 -24.69 1.90
C GLU A 99 1.28 -24.20 1.11
N ARG A 100 0.98 -23.39 0.09
CA ARG A 100 2.03 -22.72 -0.68
C ARG A 100 2.39 -21.41 0.02
N GLU A 101 3.63 -21.00 -0.12
CA GLU A 101 4.01 -19.65 0.32
C GLU A 101 3.27 -18.59 -0.52
N PRO A 102 2.68 -17.55 0.10
CA PRO A 102 2.08 -16.45 -0.64
C PRO A 102 3.16 -15.62 -1.35
N TYR A 103 2.88 -15.20 -2.59
CA TYR A 103 3.85 -14.45 -3.40
C TYR A 103 3.17 -13.63 -4.50
N VAL A 104 3.90 -12.68 -5.07
CA VAL A 104 3.55 -11.96 -6.30
C VAL A 104 4.74 -11.86 -7.25
N VAL A 105 4.44 -11.74 -8.54
CA VAL A 105 5.38 -11.49 -9.64
C VAL A 105 4.77 -10.44 -10.55
N PHE A 106 5.56 -9.43 -10.88
CA PHE A 106 5.18 -8.34 -11.79
C PHE A 106 5.86 -8.55 -13.14
N ASN A 107 5.15 -8.37 -14.24
CA ASN A 107 5.73 -8.46 -15.58
C ASN A 107 5.75 -7.11 -16.31
N SER A 108 6.53 -7.00 -17.38
CA SER A 108 6.63 -5.78 -18.19
C SER A 108 5.31 -5.39 -18.89
N GLU A 109 4.35 -6.30 -19.02
CA GLU A 109 3.02 -6.07 -19.60
C GLU A 109 2.01 -5.49 -18.60
N LYS A 110 2.49 -4.97 -17.46
CA LYS A 110 1.65 -4.37 -16.40
C LYS A 110 0.65 -5.37 -15.80
N ARG A 111 1.03 -6.65 -15.75
CA ARG A 111 0.30 -7.73 -15.08
C ARG A 111 0.98 -8.12 -13.79
N VAL A 112 0.16 -8.46 -12.80
CA VAL A 112 0.59 -9.14 -11.58
C VAL A 112 0.00 -10.54 -11.57
N ALA A 113 0.82 -11.52 -11.24
CA ALA A 113 0.41 -12.89 -10.97
C ALA A 113 0.95 -13.32 -9.61
N GLY A 114 0.28 -14.26 -8.94
CA GLY A 114 0.74 -14.70 -7.64
C GLY A 114 -0.11 -15.80 -7.03
N SER A 115 0.11 -16.02 -5.75
CA SER A 115 -0.75 -16.84 -4.90
C SER A 115 -0.87 -16.19 -3.54
N ASP A 116 -2.02 -16.32 -2.90
CA ASP A 116 -2.21 -15.93 -1.51
C ASP A 116 -1.96 -17.09 -0.52
N GLY A 117 -1.34 -18.17 -1.02
CA GLY A 117 -1.06 -19.42 -0.32
C GLY A 117 -2.19 -20.46 -0.46
N CYS A 118 -3.42 -19.98 -0.63
CA CYS A 118 -4.61 -20.80 -0.82
C CYS A 118 -5.06 -20.80 -2.29
N ASN A 119 -5.24 -19.61 -2.84
CA ASN A 119 -5.75 -19.30 -4.16
C ASN A 119 -4.67 -18.73 -5.08
N ARG A 120 -4.93 -18.82 -6.39
CA ARG A 120 -4.13 -18.12 -7.39
C ARG A 120 -4.63 -16.69 -7.53
N LEU A 121 -3.71 -15.74 -7.56
CA LEU A 121 -3.96 -14.32 -7.77
C LEU A 121 -3.58 -13.91 -9.19
N MET A 122 -4.38 -13.03 -9.79
CA MET A 122 -4.08 -12.38 -11.06
C MET A 122 -4.69 -10.99 -11.11
N GLY A 123 -4.04 -10.07 -11.81
CA GLY A 123 -4.60 -8.74 -12.07
C GLY A 123 -3.67 -7.87 -12.91
N ALA A 124 -3.97 -6.58 -12.93
CA ALA A 124 -3.15 -5.56 -13.56
C ALA A 124 -2.63 -4.57 -12.52
N TYR A 125 -1.55 -3.87 -12.84
CA TYR A 125 -1.03 -2.81 -12.00
C TYR A 125 -0.63 -1.59 -12.84
N ALA A 126 -0.67 -0.41 -12.24
CA ALA A 126 -0.10 0.81 -12.79
C ALA A 126 1.01 1.30 -11.88
N GLN A 127 2.13 1.72 -12.48
CA GLN A 127 3.32 2.17 -11.77
C GLN A 127 3.83 3.45 -12.41
N GLU A 128 4.00 4.49 -11.58
CA GLU A 128 4.52 5.80 -11.96
C GLU A 128 5.46 6.30 -10.85
N GLY A 129 6.77 6.23 -11.09
CA GLY A 129 7.76 6.49 -10.03
C GLY A 129 7.62 5.47 -8.88
N ASP A 130 7.33 5.98 -7.69
CA ASP A 130 7.08 5.22 -6.45
C ASP A 130 5.60 4.86 -6.23
N LYS A 131 4.70 5.40 -7.05
CA LYS A 131 3.28 5.06 -7.01
C LYS A 131 3.06 3.68 -7.61
N LEU A 132 2.24 2.89 -6.92
CA LEU A 132 1.80 1.58 -7.37
C LEU A 132 0.33 1.41 -7.01
N THR A 133 -0.47 1.06 -8.00
CA THR A 133 -1.89 0.73 -7.79
C THR A 133 -2.22 -0.56 -8.51
N PHE A 134 -3.09 -1.34 -7.90
CA PHE A 134 -3.60 -2.56 -8.51
C PHE A 134 -5.00 -2.34 -9.05
N SER A 135 -5.30 -2.99 -10.18
CA SER A 135 -6.63 -3.01 -10.76
C SER A 135 -7.01 -4.43 -11.13
N GLN A 136 -8.30 -4.75 -11.01
CA GLN A 136 -8.86 -6.05 -11.41
C GLN A 136 -8.15 -7.23 -10.72
N ILE A 137 -7.84 -7.12 -9.43
CA ILE A 137 -7.33 -8.25 -8.65
C ILE A 137 -8.44 -9.30 -8.53
N ALA A 138 -8.22 -10.43 -9.17
CA ALA A 138 -9.06 -11.61 -9.10
C ALA A 138 -8.30 -12.74 -8.39
N SER A 139 -9.05 -13.57 -7.68
CA SER A 139 -8.57 -14.80 -7.06
C SER A 139 -9.45 -15.97 -7.45
N THR A 140 -8.90 -17.18 -7.43
CA THR A 140 -9.73 -18.39 -7.44
C THR A 140 -10.54 -18.48 -6.14
N MET A 141 -11.56 -19.35 -6.11
CA MET A 141 -12.39 -19.61 -4.92
C MET A 141 -12.24 -21.06 -4.46
N MET A 142 -11.01 -21.49 -4.18
CA MET A 142 -10.74 -22.80 -3.58
C MET A 142 -10.92 -22.72 -2.07
N ALA A 143 -11.48 -23.78 -1.49
CA ALA A 143 -11.55 -23.94 -0.06
C ALA A 143 -10.21 -24.49 0.47
N CYS A 144 -9.59 -23.78 1.40
CA CYS A 144 -8.39 -24.24 2.09
C CYS A 144 -8.73 -24.70 3.50
N ALA A 145 -8.01 -25.73 3.96
CA ALA A 145 -8.20 -26.27 5.31
C ALA A 145 -7.70 -25.29 6.38
N GLU A 146 -6.65 -24.54 6.05
CA GLU A 146 -6.03 -23.50 6.87
C GLU A 146 -5.85 -22.24 5.98
N GLY A 147 -5.26 -21.15 6.51
CA GLY A 147 -4.79 -20.02 5.68
C GLY A 147 -5.85 -19.13 5.00
N GLY A 148 -7.15 -19.44 5.09
CA GLY A 148 -8.22 -18.67 4.44
C GLY A 148 -8.30 -17.20 4.87
N GLU A 149 -8.13 -16.92 6.16
CA GLU A 149 -8.12 -15.55 6.69
C GLU A 149 -6.92 -14.75 6.19
N GLN A 150 -5.73 -15.40 6.12
CA GLN A 150 -4.52 -14.80 5.57
C GLN A 150 -4.70 -14.48 4.09
N ALA A 151 -5.32 -15.38 3.32
CA ALA A 151 -5.60 -15.18 1.90
C ALA A 151 -6.52 -13.96 1.67
N GLU A 152 -7.59 -13.85 2.44
CA GLU A 152 -8.51 -12.70 2.37
C GLU A 152 -7.82 -11.40 2.80
N ALA A 153 -7.05 -11.42 3.89
CA ALA A 153 -6.29 -10.26 4.36
C ALA A 153 -5.28 -9.78 3.31
N PHE A 154 -4.60 -10.71 2.63
CA PHE A 154 -3.66 -10.37 1.58
C PHE A 154 -4.35 -9.69 0.39
N LYS A 155 -5.45 -10.26 -0.10
CA LYS A 155 -6.24 -9.66 -1.19
C LYS A 155 -6.69 -8.24 -0.84
N LYS A 156 -7.22 -8.04 0.37
CA LYS A 156 -7.63 -6.72 0.86
C LYS A 156 -6.46 -5.73 0.99
N ALA A 157 -5.27 -6.20 1.34
CA ALA A 157 -4.09 -5.36 1.38
C ALA A 157 -3.72 -4.86 -0.04
N LEU A 158 -3.72 -5.75 -1.04
CA LEU A 158 -3.43 -5.38 -2.43
C LEU A 158 -4.40 -4.32 -2.98
N GLU A 159 -5.68 -4.38 -2.58
CA GLU A 159 -6.69 -3.37 -2.97
C GLU A 159 -6.43 -1.97 -2.39
N LYS A 160 -5.61 -1.85 -1.34
CA LYS A 160 -5.31 -0.59 -0.66
C LYS A 160 -3.97 0.04 -1.03
N VAL A 161 -3.14 -0.65 -1.82
CA VAL A 161 -1.79 -0.19 -2.15
C VAL A 161 -1.86 1.10 -2.97
N ALA A 162 -1.05 2.07 -2.56
CA ALA A 162 -0.90 3.35 -3.24
C ALA A 162 0.56 3.62 -3.66
N SER A 163 1.54 3.04 -2.95
CA SER A 163 2.95 3.20 -3.23
C SER A 163 3.76 1.97 -2.85
N PHE A 164 5.00 1.90 -3.33
CA PHE A 164 5.93 0.84 -3.01
C PHE A 164 7.34 1.39 -2.77
N THR A 165 8.16 0.61 -2.09
CA THR A 165 9.59 0.89 -1.94
C THR A 165 10.37 -0.41 -1.99
N ILE A 166 11.52 -0.38 -2.66
CA ILE A 166 12.44 -1.51 -2.71
C ILE A 166 13.75 -1.10 -2.02
N HIS A 167 14.18 -1.93 -1.08
CA HIS A 167 15.45 -1.79 -0.39
C HIS A 167 16.15 -3.15 -0.35
N ALA A 168 17.28 -3.27 -1.05
CA ALA A 168 18.01 -4.52 -1.22
C ALA A 168 17.07 -5.66 -1.71
N ASP A 169 16.89 -6.71 -0.92
CA ASP A 169 16.04 -7.85 -1.25
C ASP A 169 14.62 -7.72 -0.70
N GLN A 170 14.19 -6.54 -0.24
CA GLN A 170 12.86 -6.32 0.31
C GLN A 170 12.01 -5.36 -0.51
N LEU A 171 10.77 -5.76 -0.73
CA LEU A 171 9.71 -4.92 -1.27
C LEU A 171 8.71 -4.61 -0.16
N GLU A 172 8.42 -3.33 0.05
CA GLU A 172 7.37 -2.87 0.95
C GLU A 172 6.25 -2.22 0.13
N LEU A 173 5.00 -2.59 0.43
CA LEU A 173 3.80 -1.96 -0.13
C LEU A 173 3.14 -1.11 0.94
N ARG A 174 2.73 0.11 0.54
CA ARG A 174 2.16 1.11 1.42
C ARG A 174 0.79 1.56 0.95
N ASP A 175 -0.08 1.86 1.90
CA ASP A 175 -1.38 2.47 1.62
C ASP A 175 -1.27 3.98 1.35
N ASN A 176 -2.40 4.65 1.16
CA ASN A 176 -2.46 6.09 0.91
C ASN A 176 -2.08 6.97 2.13
N THR A 177 -1.95 6.38 3.32
CA THR A 177 -1.47 7.05 4.54
C THR A 177 0.04 6.92 4.73
N GLY A 178 0.68 6.05 3.92
CA GLY A 178 2.10 5.73 4.01
C GLY A 178 2.43 4.55 4.94
N LEU A 179 1.41 3.89 5.51
CA LEU A 179 1.58 2.72 6.37
C LEU A 179 2.01 1.50 5.54
N VAL A 180 3.01 0.75 6.02
CA VAL A 180 3.43 -0.50 5.39
C VAL A 180 2.40 -1.60 5.69
N ILE A 181 1.69 -2.04 4.66
CA ILE A 181 0.61 -3.03 4.76
C ILE A 181 1.02 -4.42 4.27
N ALA A 182 2.13 -4.53 3.52
CA ALA A 182 2.71 -5.81 3.13
C ALA A 182 4.23 -5.68 2.95
N ARG A 183 4.97 -6.73 3.35
CA ARG A 183 6.40 -6.86 3.12
C ARG A 183 6.71 -8.17 2.41
N PHE A 184 7.67 -8.10 1.52
CA PHE A 184 8.11 -9.22 0.72
C PHE A 184 9.62 -9.34 0.71
N LYS A 185 10.09 -10.56 0.45
CA LYS A 185 11.49 -10.86 0.19
C LYS A 185 11.67 -11.38 -1.23
N ALA A 186 12.66 -10.86 -1.95
CA ALA A 186 13.06 -11.36 -3.24
C ALA A 186 13.61 -12.78 -3.09
N VAL A 187 13.09 -13.70 -3.89
CA VAL A 187 13.65 -15.05 -4.05
C VAL A 187 14.31 -15.09 -5.42
N ALA A 188 15.63 -15.20 -5.43
CA ALA A 188 16.36 -15.43 -6.68
C ALA A 188 15.94 -16.80 -7.23
N LEU A 189 15.38 -16.83 -8.43
CA LEU A 189 15.19 -18.07 -9.17
C LEU A 189 16.56 -18.52 -9.66
N THR A 190 17.31 -19.24 -8.84
CA THR A 190 18.52 -19.94 -9.29
C THR A 190 18.09 -21.04 -10.25
N ASN A 191 18.40 -20.85 -11.53
CA ASN A 191 18.18 -21.80 -12.61
C ASN A 191 19.25 -22.89 -12.64
#